data_AF-A0A7Y4ZBY1-F1
#
_entry.id   AF-A0A7Y4ZBY1-F1
#
_cell.length_a   1.000
_cell.length_b   1.000
_cell.length_c   1.000
_cell.angle_alpha   90.00
_cell.angle_beta   90.00
_cell.angle_gamma   90.00
#
_symmetry.space_group_name_H-M   'P 1'
#
loop_
_entity.id
_entity.type
_entity.pdbx_description
1 polymer ?
#
loop_
_entity_poly.entity_id
_entity_poly.type
_entity_poly.pdbx_seq_one_letter_code
_entity_poly.pdbx_strand_id
1 'polypeptide(L)'
;RLFLYELHTAESRLLDDVVKKDKRIKTFRADGLKDSLGLLPPKENRGLILIDPSYEIKNEYQTVVDTLKAMHKRFATGCYCLWYPVVARKRNQYLERALQASGIKNIQLFELGIQADSDGFGMTATGMIVINPPWTLLAEMQQVLPWLAETLGQNQQGFYRIEQLVGE
;
A
#
# COMPACT_ATOMS: atom_id res chain seq x y z
N ARG A 1 -6.14 1.34 -18.40
CA ARG A 1 -7.15 2.32 -17.89
C ARG A 1 -6.77 2.69 -16.47
N LEU A 2 -7.14 3.86 -15.98
CA LEU A 2 -6.85 4.29 -14.61
C LEU A 2 -8.16 4.70 -13.92
N PHE A 3 -8.36 4.24 -12.69
CA PHE A 3 -9.51 4.58 -11.87
C PHE A 3 -8.97 5.14 -10.56
N LEU A 4 -9.34 6.38 -10.24
CA LEU A 4 -8.83 7.11 -9.08
C LEU A 4 -10.00 7.48 -8.18
N TYR A 5 -9.87 7.18 -6.88
CA TYR A 5 -10.89 7.45 -5.88
C TYR A 5 -10.33 8.43 -4.85
N GLU A 6 -11.06 9.51 -4.59
CA GLU A 6 -10.68 10.53 -3.61
C GLU A 6 -11.95 11.03 -2.90
N LEU A 7 -12.06 10.84 -1.59
CA LEU A 7 -13.25 11.20 -0.84
C LEU A 7 -13.31 12.71 -0.53
N HIS A 8 -12.15 13.36 -0.36
CA HIS A 8 -12.06 14.76 -0.02
C HIS A 8 -12.54 15.65 -1.16
N THR A 9 -13.47 16.57 -0.86
CA THR A 9 -14.15 17.36 -1.90
C THR A 9 -13.20 18.34 -2.60
N ALA A 10 -12.23 18.91 -1.89
CA ALA A 10 -11.26 19.81 -2.53
C ALA A 10 -10.26 19.03 -3.39
N GLU A 11 -9.68 17.96 -2.85
CA GLU A 11 -8.66 17.16 -3.55
C GLU A 11 -9.25 16.48 -4.79
N SER A 12 -10.47 15.95 -4.72
CA SER A 12 -11.12 15.32 -5.88
C SER A 12 -11.33 16.28 -7.05
N ARG A 13 -11.59 17.56 -6.80
CA ARG A 13 -11.69 18.58 -7.86
C ARG A 13 -10.35 18.85 -8.50
N LEU A 14 -9.30 19.03 -7.69
CA LEU A 14 -7.93 19.24 -8.18
C LEU A 14 -7.47 18.04 -9.00
N LEU A 15 -7.72 16.83 -8.51
CA LEU A 15 -7.40 15.60 -9.21
C LEU A 15 -8.07 15.52 -10.58
N ASP A 16 -9.38 15.82 -10.64
CA ASP A 16 -10.13 15.85 -11.90
C ASP A 16 -9.56 16.87 -12.88
N ASP A 17 -9.26 18.08 -12.40
CA ASP A 17 -8.69 19.14 -13.23
C ASP A 17 -7.36 18.77 -13.86
N VAL A 18 -6.51 18.03 -13.14
CA VAL A 18 -5.20 17.55 -13.63
C VAL A 18 -5.36 16.49 -14.71
N VAL A 19 -6.34 15.58 -14.59
CA VAL A 19 -6.42 14.38 -15.44
C VAL A 19 -7.52 14.39 -16.50
N LYS A 20 -8.47 15.33 -16.45
CA LYS A 20 -9.67 15.37 -17.32
C LYS A 20 -9.44 15.30 -18.82
N LYS A 21 -8.23 15.63 -19.31
CA LYS A 21 -7.88 15.55 -20.74
C LYS A 21 -7.64 14.11 -21.22
N ASP A 22 -7.28 13.19 -20.33
CA ASP A 22 -7.03 11.79 -20.69
C ASP A 22 -8.27 10.92 -20.46
N LYS A 23 -8.93 10.55 -21.56
CA LYS A 23 -10.16 9.73 -21.55
C LYS A 23 -9.97 8.32 -20.96
N ARG A 24 -8.74 7.87 -20.75
CA ARG A 24 -8.42 6.57 -20.15
C ARG A 24 -8.50 6.60 -18.62
N ILE A 25 -8.53 7.79 -18.03
CA ILE A 25 -8.58 8.05 -16.58
C ILE A 25 -10.02 8.36 -16.18
N LYS A 26 -10.47 7.75 -15.09
CA LYS A 26 -11.76 8.05 -14.46
C LYS A 26 -11.53 8.38 -13.00
N THR A 27 -12.05 9.53 -12.57
CA THR A 27 -12.02 10.03 -11.20
C THR A 27 -13.36 9.79 -10.54
N PHE A 28 -13.36 9.43 -9.26
CA PHE A 28 -14.56 9.20 -8.47
C PHE A 28 -14.39 9.89 -7.12
N ARG A 29 -15.31 10.79 -6.80
CA ARG A 29 -15.41 11.32 -5.43
C ARG A 29 -16.19 10.35 -4.55
N ALA A 30 -15.51 9.30 -4.08
CA ALA A 30 -16.11 8.15 -3.41
C ALA A 30 -15.08 7.43 -2.51
N ASP A 31 -15.54 6.48 -1.69
CA ASP A 31 -14.67 5.70 -0.81
C ASP A 31 -13.95 4.62 -1.63
N GLY A 32 -12.64 4.78 -1.83
CA GLY A 32 -11.85 3.87 -2.64
C GLY A 32 -11.83 2.43 -2.12
N LEU A 33 -11.86 2.19 -0.81
CA LEU A 33 -11.85 0.84 -0.25
C LEU A 33 -13.18 0.13 -0.53
N LYS A 34 -14.28 0.85 -0.41
CA LYS A 34 -15.62 0.31 -0.61
C LYS A 34 -16.00 0.22 -2.09
N ASP A 35 -15.84 1.30 -2.83
CA ASP A 35 -16.46 1.50 -4.14
C ASP A 35 -15.63 0.91 -5.30
N SER A 36 -14.34 0.61 -5.07
CA SER A 36 -13.49 0.00 -6.10
C SER A 36 -13.69 -1.51 -6.26
N LEU A 37 -14.34 -2.20 -5.31
CA LEU A 37 -14.60 -3.65 -5.38
C LEU A 37 -15.36 -4.07 -6.65
N GLY A 38 -16.24 -3.19 -7.15
CA GLY A 38 -17.02 -3.42 -8.37
C GLY A 38 -16.20 -3.36 -9.67
N LEU A 39 -14.95 -2.88 -9.61
CA LEU A 39 -14.04 -2.85 -10.74
C LEU A 39 -13.27 -4.17 -10.94
N LEU A 40 -13.39 -5.10 -9.99
CA LEU A 40 -12.63 -6.35 -9.98
C LEU A 40 -13.51 -7.58 -10.31
N PRO A 41 -13.02 -8.50 -11.18
CA PRO A 41 -11.79 -8.40 -11.95
C PRO A 41 -11.90 -7.40 -13.11
N PRO A 42 -10.78 -6.74 -13.52
CA PRO A 42 -10.78 -5.88 -14.69
C PRO A 42 -10.94 -6.69 -15.97
N LYS A 43 -11.51 -6.10 -17.02
CA LYS A 43 -11.68 -6.75 -18.34
C LYS A 43 -10.35 -7.19 -18.95
N GLU A 44 -9.28 -6.48 -18.63
CA GLU A 44 -7.93 -6.70 -19.10
C GLU A 44 -7.24 -7.90 -18.42
N ASN A 45 -7.83 -8.46 -17.34
CA ASN A 45 -7.26 -9.54 -16.51
C ASN A 45 -5.84 -9.24 -15.98
N ARG A 46 -5.45 -7.97 -15.97
CA ARG A 46 -4.17 -7.44 -15.47
C ARG A 46 -4.47 -6.14 -14.76
N GLY A 47 -3.90 -5.95 -13.58
CA GLY A 47 -4.13 -4.74 -12.81
C GLY A 47 -3.13 -4.57 -11.68
N LEU A 48 -2.80 -3.30 -11.42
CA LEU A 48 -2.14 -2.84 -10.21
C LEU A 48 -3.19 -2.10 -9.38
N ILE A 49 -3.33 -2.47 -8.11
CA ILE A 49 -4.21 -1.80 -7.17
C ILE A 49 -3.33 -1.17 -6.10
N LEU A 50 -3.29 0.17 -6.05
CA LEU A 50 -2.64 0.92 -4.98
C LEU A 50 -3.68 1.28 -3.92
N ILE A 51 -3.38 0.97 -2.67
CA ILE A 51 -4.18 1.31 -1.49
C ILE A 51 -3.30 2.14 -0.57
N ASP A 52 -3.69 3.39 -0.38
CA ASP A 52 -2.92 4.39 0.37
C ASP A 52 -3.89 5.25 1.22
N PRO A 53 -4.39 4.72 2.34
CA PRO A 53 -5.32 5.43 3.21
C PRO A 53 -4.57 6.37 4.16
N SER A 54 -5.26 7.34 4.75
CA SER A 54 -4.64 8.31 5.68
C SER A 54 -4.28 7.72 7.05
N TYR A 55 -4.91 6.61 7.45
CA TYR A 55 -4.75 5.97 8.77
C TYR A 55 -5.13 6.86 9.97
N GLU A 56 -6.00 7.84 9.75
CA GLU A 56 -6.52 8.74 10.78
C GLU A 56 -7.50 8.03 11.74
N ILE A 57 -8.21 7.02 11.25
CA ILE A 57 -9.23 6.31 12.03
C ILE A 57 -8.67 4.95 12.45
N LYS A 58 -8.73 4.62 13.75
CA LYS A 58 -8.18 3.37 14.30
C LYS A 58 -8.63 2.10 13.55
N ASN A 59 -9.87 2.06 13.08
CA ASN A 59 -10.43 0.89 12.41
C ASN A 59 -9.95 0.72 10.96
N GLU A 60 -9.27 1.71 10.36
CA GLU A 60 -8.81 1.63 8.96
C GLU A 60 -7.87 0.45 8.71
N TYR A 61 -7.01 0.10 9.67
CA TYR A 61 -6.12 -1.06 9.54
C TYR A 61 -6.90 -2.35 9.28
N GLN A 62 -8.00 -2.57 10.02
CA GLN A 62 -8.85 -3.74 9.84
C GLN A 62 -9.64 -3.65 8.52
N THR A 63 -10.22 -2.48 8.23
CA THR A 63 -10.98 -2.25 6.99
C THR A 63 -10.14 -2.52 5.75
N VAL A 64 -8.87 -2.12 5.75
CA VAL A 64 -7.92 -2.37 4.67
C VAL A 64 -7.69 -3.87 4.47
N VAL A 65 -7.45 -4.63 5.54
CA VAL A 65 -7.23 -6.08 5.45
C VAL A 65 -8.46 -6.78 4.88
N ASP A 66 -9.65 -6.46 5.39
CA ASP A 66 -10.89 -7.07 4.91
C ASP A 66 -11.19 -6.71 3.46
N THR A 67 -10.91 -5.47 3.08
CA THR A 67 -11.02 -5.00 1.70
C THR A 67 -10.07 -5.75 0.78
N LEU A 68 -8.78 -5.85 1.15
CA LEU A 68 -7.77 -6.59 0.38
C LEU A 68 -8.17 -8.06 0.19
N LYS A 69 -8.68 -8.72 1.24
CA LYS A 69 -9.21 -10.09 1.15
C LYS A 69 -10.36 -10.19 0.15
N ALA A 70 -11.30 -9.26 0.21
CA ALA A 70 -12.44 -9.25 -0.71
C ALA A 70 -12.02 -8.95 -2.16
N MET A 71 -11.06 -8.05 -2.37
CA MET A 71 -10.48 -7.74 -3.67
C MET A 71 -9.72 -8.94 -4.25
N HIS A 72 -8.82 -9.54 -3.48
CA HIS A 72 -8.04 -10.71 -3.91
C HIS A 72 -8.94 -11.91 -4.21
N LYS A 73 -10.01 -12.13 -3.43
CA LYS A 73 -11.01 -13.16 -3.72
C LYS A 73 -11.66 -12.99 -5.10
N ARG A 74 -11.85 -11.74 -5.56
CA ARG A 74 -12.42 -11.45 -6.89
C ARG A 74 -11.37 -11.49 -8.01
N PHE A 75 -10.13 -11.11 -7.72
CA PHE A 75 -9.06 -10.99 -8.71
C PHE A 75 -7.71 -11.46 -8.15
N ALA A 76 -7.57 -12.78 -7.97
CA ALA A 76 -6.42 -13.38 -7.29
C ALA A 76 -5.06 -13.16 -7.99
N THR A 77 -5.04 -12.81 -9.27
CA THR A 77 -3.81 -12.57 -10.06
C THR A 77 -3.41 -11.09 -10.13
N GLY A 78 -4.14 -10.20 -9.46
CA GLY A 78 -3.79 -8.78 -9.39
C GLY A 78 -2.55 -8.53 -8.54
N CYS A 79 -1.79 -7.48 -8.89
CA CYS A 79 -0.74 -6.95 -8.03
C CYS A 79 -1.36 -5.90 -7.10
N TYR A 80 -1.26 -6.10 -5.78
CA TYR A 80 -1.81 -5.19 -4.79
C TYR A 80 -0.67 -4.56 -4.00
N CYS A 81 -0.66 -3.23 -3.93
CA CYS A 81 0.34 -2.45 -3.22
C CYS A 81 -0.37 -1.68 -2.11
N LEU A 82 -0.09 -2.02 -0.86
CA LEU A 82 -0.60 -1.32 0.32
C LEU A 82 0.52 -0.50 0.95
N TRP A 83 0.36 0.82 0.97
CA TRP A 83 1.22 1.69 1.77
C TRP A 83 0.77 1.69 3.24
N TYR A 84 1.71 1.79 4.18
CA TYR A 84 1.41 2.00 5.59
C TYR A 84 2.45 2.89 6.30
N PRO A 85 2.03 3.68 7.32
CA PRO A 85 2.92 4.46 8.16
C PRO A 85 3.32 3.67 9.41
N VAL A 86 4.55 3.86 9.89
CA VAL A 86 5.02 3.39 11.20
C VAL A 86 4.99 4.57 12.18
N VAL A 87 3.83 4.75 12.81
CA VAL A 87 3.64 5.67 13.94
C VAL A 87 3.66 4.90 15.26
N ALA A 88 3.17 3.66 15.24
CA ALA A 88 3.21 2.76 16.38
C ALA A 88 3.40 1.33 15.87
N ARG A 89 4.61 0.79 16.02
CA ARG A 89 5.02 -0.52 15.47
C ARG A 89 4.02 -1.64 15.71
N LYS A 90 3.33 -1.62 16.86
CA LYS A 90 2.30 -2.61 17.21
C LYS A 90 1.13 -2.67 16.21
N ARG A 91 0.74 -1.54 15.60
CA ARG A 91 -0.32 -1.48 14.58
C ARG A 91 0.13 -2.16 13.29
N ASN A 92 1.38 -1.93 12.88
CA ASN A 92 1.98 -2.54 11.69
C ASN A 92 2.16 -4.05 11.89
N GLN A 93 2.65 -4.48 13.06
CA GLN A 93 2.72 -5.91 13.40
C GLN A 93 1.35 -6.60 13.39
N TYR A 94 0.28 -5.89 13.80
CA TYR A 94 -1.09 -6.41 13.69
C TYR A 94 -1.52 -6.56 12.23
N LEU A 95 -1.26 -5.54 11.40
CA LEU A 95 -1.52 -5.56 9.95
C LEU A 95 -0.79 -6.73 9.27
N GLU A 96 0.51 -6.87 9.52
CA GLU A 96 1.36 -7.95 9.01
C GLU A 96 0.77 -9.33 9.38
N ARG A 97 0.47 -9.56 10.66
CA ARG A 97 -0.13 -10.83 11.13
C ARG A 97 -1.50 -11.09 10.52
N ALA A 98 -2.34 -10.07 10.38
CA ALA A 98 -3.67 -10.21 9.81
C ALA A 98 -3.61 -10.59 8.32
N LEU A 99 -2.64 -10.06 7.57
CA LEU A 99 -2.39 -10.45 6.19
C LEU A 99 -1.79 -11.85 6.09
N GLN A 100 -0.87 -12.24 6.98
CA GLN A 100 -0.36 -13.62 7.04
C GLN A 100 -1.47 -14.64 7.33
N ALA A 101 -2.42 -14.29 8.21
CA ALA A 101 -3.58 -15.13 8.54
C ALA A 101 -4.72 -15.07 7.50
N SER A 102 -4.58 -14.24 6.45
CA SER A 102 -5.67 -14.00 5.49
C SER A 102 -5.91 -15.16 4.51
N GLY A 103 -4.93 -16.06 4.35
CA GLY A 103 -4.89 -17.10 3.33
C GLY A 103 -4.41 -16.62 1.95
N ILE A 104 -4.09 -15.32 1.81
CA ILE A 104 -3.43 -14.77 0.62
C ILE A 104 -1.95 -15.20 0.63
N LYS A 105 -1.45 -15.55 -0.55
CA LYS A 105 -0.07 -15.98 -0.77
C LYS A 105 0.76 -14.91 -1.47
N ASN A 106 2.07 -15.16 -1.56
CA ASN A 106 3.03 -14.32 -2.26
C ASN A 106 2.95 -12.84 -1.82
N ILE A 107 3.22 -12.64 -0.53
CA ILE A 107 3.19 -11.32 0.10
C ILE A 107 4.60 -10.93 0.48
N GLN A 108 5.08 -9.82 -0.07
CA GLN A 108 6.35 -9.19 0.26
C GLN A 108 6.11 -7.88 1.00
N LEU A 109 7.05 -7.51 1.88
CA LEU A 109 7.04 -6.24 2.59
C LEU A 109 8.38 -5.54 2.36
N PHE A 110 8.31 -4.26 2.04
CA PHE A 110 9.44 -3.37 1.87
C PHE A 110 9.23 -2.15 2.76
N GLU A 111 10.10 -1.93 3.75
CA GLU A 111 9.99 -0.82 4.68
C GLU A 111 11.24 0.04 4.64
N LEU A 112 11.06 1.35 4.74
CA LEU A 112 12.13 2.33 4.87
C LEU A 112 11.86 3.20 6.11
N GLY A 113 12.80 3.19 7.05
CA GLY A 113 12.84 4.07 8.20
C GLY A 113 13.91 5.13 8.07
N ILE A 114 13.56 6.37 8.45
CA ILE A 114 14.51 7.49 8.47
C ILE A 114 15.17 7.65 9.85
N GLN A 115 14.59 7.04 10.89
CA GLN A 115 15.12 6.99 12.24
C GLN A 115 14.57 5.75 12.94
N ALA A 116 15.20 5.32 14.04
CA ALA A 116 14.71 4.19 14.83
C ALA A 116 13.27 4.41 15.34
N ASP A 117 12.54 3.32 15.53
CA ASP A 117 11.23 3.37 16.17
C ASP A 117 11.31 4.06 17.54
N SER A 118 10.31 4.89 17.84
CA SER A 118 10.22 5.57 19.12
C SER A 118 8.76 5.61 19.58
N ASP A 119 8.56 5.73 20.88
CA ASP A 119 7.24 5.99 21.48
C ASP A 119 6.86 7.50 21.39
N GLY A 120 7.67 8.30 20.71
CA GLY A 120 7.45 9.72 20.50
C GLY A 120 6.35 10.01 19.47
N PHE A 121 6.03 11.29 19.30
CA PHE A 121 5.09 11.73 18.26
C PHE A 121 5.75 11.72 16.89
N GLY A 122 5.05 11.17 15.91
CA GLY A 122 5.44 11.22 14.50
C GLY A 122 5.59 9.85 13.85
N MET A 123 5.93 9.87 12.57
CA MET A 123 6.15 8.68 11.75
C MET A 123 7.65 8.46 11.60
N THR A 124 8.16 7.30 12.04
CA THR A 124 9.59 6.96 11.98
C THR A 124 9.97 6.23 10.69
N ALA A 125 9.01 5.52 10.12
CA ALA A 125 9.17 4.73 8.91
C ALA A 125 7.86 4.63 8.12
N THR A 126 7.96 4.18 6.88
CA THR A 126 6.82 3.78 6.04
C THR A 126 7.15 2.48 5.33
N GLY A 127 6.12 1.73 4.94
CA GLY A 127 6.34 0.52 4.16
C GLY A 127 5.28 0.29 3.10
N MET A 128 5.63 -0.60 2.18
CA MET A 128 4.79 -1.14 1.14
C MET A 128 4.65 -2.64 1.37
N ILE A 129 3.43 -3.12 1.54
CA ILE A 129 3.11 -4.55 1.46
C ILE A 129 2.60 -4.82 0.05
N VAL A 130 3.25 -5.74 -0.66
CA VAL A 130 2.94 -6.07 -2.05
C VAL A 130 2.50 -7.52 -2.15
N ILE A 131 1.28 -7.74 -2.65
CA ILE A 131 0.73 -9.07 -2.97
C ILE A 131 0.90 -9.31 -4.46
N ASN A 132 1.37 -10.51 -4.83
CA ASN A 132 1.76 -10.87 -6.19
C ASN A 132 2.73 -9.86 -6.82
N PRO A 133 3.86 -9.55 -6.15
CA PRO A 133 4.85 -8.61 -6.67
C PRO A 133 5.42 -9.10 -8.01
N PRO A 134 5.79 -8.18 -8.92
CA PRO A 134 6.61 -8.52 -10.07
C PRO A 134 7.93 -9.18 -9.64
N TRP A 135 8.38 -10.19 -10.38
CA TRP A 135 9.56 -11.00 -10.00
C TRP A 135 10.86 -10.18 -9.87
N THR A 136 10.97 -9.03 -10.55
CA THR A 136 12.15 -8.15 -10.46
C THR A 136 12.15 -7.28 -9.19
N LEU A 137 10.98 -7.06 -8.57
CA LEU A 137 10.81 -6.08 -7.51
C LEU A 137 11.71 -6.37 -6.32
N LEU A 138 11.82 -7.64 -5.91
CA LEU A 138 12.67 -8.04 -4.79
C LEU A 138 14.15 -7.67 -5.04
N ALA A 139 14.68 -8.00 -6.22
CA ALA A 139 16.07 -7.72 -6.57
C ALA A 139 16.34 -6.21 -6.67
N GLU A 140 15.39 -5.46 -7.26
CA GLU A 140 15.46 -4.00 -7.32
C GLU A 140 15.47 -3.38 -5.91
N MET A 141 14.58 -3.82 -5.03
CA MET A 141 14.48 -3.31 -3.65
C MET A 141 15.71 -3.65 -2.81
N GLN A 142 16.30 -4.85 -2.98
CA GLN A 142 17.57 -5.22 -2.35
C GLN A 142 18.73 -4.31 -2.75
N GLN A 143 18.70 -3.76 -3.97
CA GLN A 143 19.70 -2.82 -4.43
C GLN A 143 19.44 -1.39 -3.92
N VAL A 144 18.19 -0.92 -3.94
CA VAL A 144 17.90 0.51 -3.69
C VAL A 144 17.65 0.85 -2.23
N LEU A 145 17.04 -0.03 -1.43
CA LEU A 145 16.68 0.27 -0.04
C LEU A 145 17.89 0.54 0.87
N PRO A 146 19.03 -0.17 0.76
CA PRO A 146 20.21 0.17 1.54
C PRO A 146 20.71 1.59 1.27
N TRP A 147 20.78 1.97 0.00
CA TRP A 147 21.20 3.31 -0.41
C TRP A 147 20.21 4.39 0.04
N LEU A 148 18.92 4.12 -0.04
CA LEU A 148 17.87 5.04 0.45
C LEU A 148 17.95 5.22 1.97
N ALA A 149 18.17 4.15 2.73
CA ALA A 149 18.31 4.21 4.18
C ALA A 149 19.54 5.02 4.60
N GLU A 150 20.67 4.84 3.91
CA GLU A 150 21.89 5.64 4.14
C GLU A 150 21.67 7.12 3.79
N THR A 151 21.02 7.40 2.66
CA THR A 151 20.89 8.76 2.12
C THR A 151 19.82 9.59 2.83
N LEU A 152 18.68 8.97 3.16
CA LEU A 152 17.52 9.64 3.76
C LEU A 152 17.48 9.51 5.29
N GLY A 153 18.33 8.66 5.86
CA GLY A 153 18.43 8.43 7.29
C GLY A 153 18.88 9.68 8.06
N GLN A 154 18.10 10.07 9.05
CA GLN A 154 18.45 11.14 9.98
C GLN A 154 19.44 10.63 11.03
N ASN A 155 20.46 11.43 11.34
CA ASN A 155 21.47 11.11 12.36
C ASN A 155 22.10 9.71 12.19
N GLN A 156 22.22 9.23 10.94
CA GLN A 156 22.73 7.89 10.60
C GLN A 156 21.90 6.74 11.20
N GLN A 157 20.61 6.97 11.45
CA GLN A 157 19.67 5.98 11.99
C GLN A 157 18.67 5.44 10.96
N GLY A 158 18.92 5.68 9.67
CA GLY A 158 18.10 5.10 8.62
C GLY A 158 18.19 3.57 8.63
N PHE A 159 17.09 2.91 8.37
CA PHE A 159 17.03 1.45 8.28
C PHE A 159 16.06 1.02 7.18
N TYR A 160 16.12 -0.25 6.79
CA TYR A 160 15.15 -0.83 5.87
C TYR A 160 14.78 -2.26 6.29
N ARG A 161 13.63 -2.73 5.82
CA ARG A 161 13.19 -4.14 5.93
C ARG A 161 12.82 -4.65 4.55
N ILE A 162 13.21 -5.88 4.25
CA ILE A 162 12.75 -6.65 3.09
C ILE A 162 12.34 -8.01 3.61
N GLU A 163 11.05 -8.32 3.57
CA GLU A 163 10.49 -9.52 4.19
C GLU A 163 9.59 -10.26 3.20
N GLN A 164 9.69 -11.58 3.14
CA GLN A 164 8.65 -12.43 2.55
C GLN A 164 7.67 -12.81 3.66
N LEU A 165 6.56 -12.07 3.77
CA LEU A 165 5.56 -12.31 4.82
C LEU A 165 4.84 -13.65 4.64
N VAL A 166 4.53 -14.01 3.39
CA VAL A 166 3.90 -15.29 3.01
C VAL A 166 4.51 -15.76 1.69
N GLY A 167 4.97 -17.02 1.63
CA GLY A 167 5.51 -17.62 0.39
C GLY A 167 4.47 -17.84 -0.71
N GLU A 168 4.93 -18.35 -1.86
CA GLU A 168 4.11 -18.66 -3.05
C GLU A 168 3.12 -19.84 -2.88
#